data_AF-A0A6N7Q3Y0-F1
#
_entry.id   AF-A0A6N7Q3Y0-F1
#
_cell.length_a   1.000
_cell.length_b   1.000
_cell.length_c   1.000
_cell.angle_alpha   90.00
_cell.angle_beta   90.00
_cell.angle_gamma   90.00
#
_symmetry.space_group_name_H-M   'P 1'
#
loop_
_entity.id
_entity.type
_entity.pdbx_description
1 polymer ?
#
loop_
_entity_poly.entity_id
_entity_poly.type
_entity_poly.pdbx_seq_one_letter_code
_entity_poly.pdbx_strand_id
1 'polypeptide(L)' 'MSRLLFLANDGSERFYRDCDALLSRYPQRLLACRLDIPGEALGEALLGSTKMVRSVLVVDKKVGARALLALLPPG' A
#
# COMPACT_ATOMS: atom_id res chain seq x y z
N MET A 1 4.96 -11.96 -12.02
CA MET A 1 5.42 -10.67 -11.45
C MET A 1 4.54 -10.38 -10.26
N SER A 2 5.11 -10.25 -9.06
CA SER A 2 4.37 -9.97 -7.83
C SER A 2 4.41 -8.46 -7.59
N ARG A 3 3.26 -7.87 -7.26
CA ARG A 3 3.08 -6.44 -7.00
C ARG A 3 2.60 -6.27 -5.56
N LEU A 4 2.97 -5.16 -4.95
CA LEU A 4 2.59 -4.82 -3.58
C LEU A 4 1.76 -3.55 -3.60
N LEU A 5 0.59 -3.57 -2.96
CA LEU A 5 -0.30 -2.43 -2.84
C LEU A 5 -0.33 -1.98 -1.37
N PHE A 6 0.23 -0.82 -1.09
CA PHE A 6 0.06 -0.18 0.22
C PHE A 6 -1.23 0.60 0.24
N LEU A 7 -2.00 0.47 1.32
CA LEU A 7 -3.25 1.18 1.56
C LEU A 7 -3.13 1.98 2.86
N ALA A 8 -3.60 3.22 2.87
CA ALA A 8 -3.81 3.96 4.11
C ALA A 8 -4.97 3.34 4.93
N ASN A 9 -5.04 3.62 6.24
CA ASN A 9 -6.07 3.08 7.14
C ASN A 9 -7.38 3.89 7.21
N ASP A 10 -7.43 5.07 6.59
CA ASP A 10 -8.54 6.02 6.64
C ASP A 10 -9.31 6.15 5.31
N GLY A 11 -9.21 5.12 4.47
CA GLY A 11 -9.98 5.01 3.23
C GLY A 11 -11.48 4.86 3.49
N SER A 12 -12.30 5.25 2.52
CA SER A 12 -13.75 4.99 2.60
C SER A 12 -14.06 3.51 2.40
N GLU A 13 -15.21 3.06 2.89
CA GLU A 13 -15.65 1.68 2.67
C GLU A 13 -15.74 1.34 1.17
N ARG A 14 -16.20 2.28 0.34
CA ARG A 14 -16.23 2.14 -1.12
C ARG A 14 -14.83 1.89 -1.70
N PHE A 15 -13.84 2.64 -1.24
CA PHE A 15 -12.46 2.47 -1.68
C PHE A 15 -11.92 1.08 -1.31
N TYR A 16 -12.20 0.58 -0.11
CA TYR A 16 -11.78 -0.76 0.29
C TYR A 16 -12.48 -1.85 -0.52
N ARG A 17 -13.78 -1.69 -0.83
CA ARG A 17 -14.49 -2.61 -1.74
C ARG A 17 -13.86 -2.66 -3.13
N ASP A 18 -13.45 -1.51 -3.67
CA ASP A 18 -12.73 -1.46 -4.95
C ASP A 18 -11.36 -2.18 -4.86
N CYS A 19 -10.66 -2.06 -3.73
CA CYS A 19 -9.42 -2.77 -3.46
C CYS A 19 -9.64 -4.29 -3.35
N ASP A 20 -10.69 -4.74 -2.67
CA ASP A 20 -11.02 -6.16 -2.54
C ASP A 20 -11.37 -6.79 -3.89
N ALA A 21 -12.12 -6.06 -4.73
CA ALA A 21 -12.39 -6.48 -6.11
C ALA A 21 -11.09 -6.63 -6.91
N LEU A 22 -10.13 -5.72 -6.73
CA LEU A 22 -8.82 -5.79 -7.38
C LEU A 22 -8.00 -7.00 -6.89
N LEU A 23 -7.98 -7.25 -5.58
CA LEU A 23 -7.29 -8.41 -4.99
C LEU A 23 -7.89 -9.74 -5.47
N SER A 24 -9.22 -9.82 -5.51
CA SER A 24 -9.95 -11.00 -5.99
C SER A 24 -9.68 -11.28 -7.47
N ARG A 25 -9.46 -10.23 -8.27
CA ARG A 25 -9.10 -10.36 -9.69
C ARG A 25 -7.66 -10.83 -9.91
N TYR A 26 -6.74 -10.56 -8.98
CA TYR A 26 -5.31 -10.85 -9.13
C TYR A 26 -4.70 -11.61 -7.94
N PRO A 27 -5.29 -12.74 -7.51
CA PRO A 27 -4.99 -13.36 -6.22
C PRO A 27 -3.55 -13.88 -6.08
N GLN A 28 -2.91 -14.25 -7.19
CA GLN A 28 -1.54 -14.78 -7.19
C GLN A 28 -0.46 -13.73 -7.48
N ARG A 29 -0.85 -12.49 -7.79
CA ARG A 29 0.06 -11.47 -8.33
C ARG A 29 0.02 -10.15 -7.57
N LEU A 30 -0.96 -9.95 -6.70
CA LEU A 30 -1.12 -8.74 -5.93
C LEU A 30 -1.24 -9.08 -4.45
N LEU A 31 -0.33 -8.53 -3.65
CA LEU A 31 -0.42 -8.50 -2.20
C LEU A 31 -0.82 -7.10 -1.78
N ALA A 32 -1.83 -6.94 -0.92
CA ALA A 32 -2.13 -5.67 -0.28
C ALA A 32 -1.66 -5.65 1.18
N CYS A 33 -1.18 -4.49 1.62
CA CYS A 33 -0.82 -4.21 3.00
C CYS A 33 -1.49 -2.90 3.41
N ARG A 34 -2.40 -2.96 4.39
CA ARG A 34 -2.97 -1.77 4.99
C ARG A 34 -2.03 -1.29 6.09
N LEU A 35 -1.47 -0.11 5.91
CA LEU A 35 -0.58 0.54 6.87
C LEU A 35 -1.43 1.24 7.93
N ASP A 36 -0.95 1.25 9.17
CA ASP A 36 -1.63 1.94 10.28
C ASP A 36 -1.28 3.44 10.33
N ILE A 37 -1.46 4.11 9.18
CA ILE A 37 -1.28 5.55 9.02
C ILE A 37 -2.35 6.12 8.09
N PRO A 38 -2.79 7.37 8.30
CA PRO A 38 -3.74 8.04 7.41
C PRO A 38 -3.08 8.42 6.08
N GLY A 39 -3.92 8.69 5.07
CA GLY A 39 -3.45 8.97 3.72
C GLY A 39 -2.59 10.23 3.59
N GLU A 40 -2.77 11.23 4.44
CA GLU A 40 -1.91 12.41 4.49
C GLU A 40 -0.50 12.07 5.00
N ALA A 41 -0.40 11.26 6.05
CA ALA A 41 0.89 10.81 6.58
C ALA A 41 1.61 9.89 5.57
N LEU A 42 0.85 9.06 4.85
CA LEU A 42 1.39 8.27 3.74
C LEU A 42 1.92 9.16 2.62
N GLY A 43 1.20 10.22 2.26
CA GLY A 43 1.64 11.18 1.26
C GLY A 43 2.88 11.95 1.67
N GLU A 44 2.96 12.40 2.92
CA GLU A 44 4.14 13.06 3.48
C GLU A 44 5.37 12.15 3.37
N ALA A 45 5.24 10.88 3.78
CA ALA A 45 6.32 9.90 3.73
C ALA A 45 6.82 9.58 2.30
N LEU A 46 5.95 9.66 1.30
CA LEU A 46 6.27 9.27 -0.08
C LEU A 46 6.66 10.44 -0.98
N LEU A 47 6.04 11.60 -0.77
CA LEU A 47 6.11 12.75 -1.66
C LEU A 47 6.77 13.96 -0.99
N GLY A 48 7.06 13.89 0.32
CA GLY A 48 7.55 15.03 1.09
C GLY A 48 6.55 16.19 1.15
N SER A 49 5.25 15.89 1.02
CA SER A 49 4.17 16.87 1.13
C SER A 49 2.90 16.20 1.65
N THR A 50 2.08 16.94 2.39
CA THR A 50 0.82 16.50 3.03
C THR A 50 -0.32 16.23 2.05
N LYS A 51 0.00 15.82 0.82
CA LYS A 51 -0.99 15.43 -0.18
C LYS A 51 -1.65 14.12 0.23
N MET A 52 -2.96 14.04 0.12
CA MET A 52 -3.71 12.82 0.39
C MET A 52 -3.30 11.69 -0.57
N VAL A 53 -2.73 10.62 -0.04
CA VAL A 53 -2.41 9.38 -0.78
C VAL A 53 -3.17 8.21 -0.17
N ARG A 54 -4.16 7.67 -0.89
CA ARG A 54 -4.95 6.52 -0.41
C ARG A 54 -4.27 5.18 -0.61
N SER A 55 -3.48 5.05 -1.67
CA SER A 55 -2.74 3.83 -1.97
C SER A 55 -1.55 4.07 -2.87
N VAL A 56 -0.59 3.15 -2.82
CA VAL A 56 0.55 3.09 -3.73
C VAL A 56 0.79 1.66 -4.19
N LEU A 57 0.91 1.49 -5.51
CA LEU A 57 1.27 0.23 -6.13
C LEU A 57 2.76 0.19 -6.43
N VAL A 58 3.47 -0.73 -5.79
CA VAL A 58 4.87 -1.04 -6.08
C VAL A 58 4.92 -2.18 -7.10
N VAL A 59 5.47 -1.87 -8.28
CA VAL A 59 5.57 -2.81 -9.41
C VAL A 59 6.96 -3.44 -9.54
N ASP A 60 7.99 -2.79 -9.00
CA ASP A 60 9.35 -3.32 -8.99
C ASP A 60 9.55 -4.32 -7.84
N LYS A 61 10.04 -5.52 -8.17
CA LYS A 61 10.21 -6.61 -7.19
C LYS A 61 11.24 -6.27 -6.12
N LYS A 62 12.34 -5.61 -6.46
CA LYS A 62 13.41 -5.28 -5.51
C LYS A 62 12.93 -4.21 -4.54
N VAL A 63 12.23 -3.20 -5.04
CA VAL A 63 11.61 -2.16 -4.20
C VAL A 63 10.54 -2.76 -3.29
N GLY A 64 9.67 -3.63 -3.81
CA GLY A 64 8.64 -4.29 -3.02
C GLY A 64 9.22 -5.11 -1.86
N ALA A 65 10.28 -5.89 -2.12
CA ALA A 65 10.96 -6.65 -1.08
C ALA A 65 11.59 -5.74 0.00
N ARG A 66 12.27 -4.65 -0.40
CA ARG A 66 12.83 -3.68 0.54
C ARG A 66 11.75 -3.01 1.39
N ALA A 67 10.61 -2.68 0.79
CA ALA A 67 9.50 -2.07 1.52
C ALA A 67 8.92 -3.02 2.57
N LEU A 68 8.76 -4.31 2.26
CA LEU A 68 8.32 -5.32 3.24
C LEU A 68 9.34 -5.50 4.37
N LEU A 69 10.64 -5.54 4.05
CA LEU A 69 11.69 -5.64 5.06
C LEU A 69 11.71 -4.42 6.00
N ALA A 70 11.40 -3.23 5.49
CA ALA A 70 11.35 -2.00 6.29
C ALA A 70 10.17 -1.97 7.29
N LEU A 71 9.18 -2.85 7.15
CA LEU A 71 8.06 -2.98 8.10
C LEU A 71 8.37 -3.92 9.27
N LEU A 72 9.51 -4.63 9.22
CA LEU A 72 9.92 -5.47 10.33
C LEU A 72 10.33 -4.59 11.52
N PRO A 73 10.03 -5.02 12.76
CA PRO A 73 10.53 -4.32 13.94
C PRO A 73 12.06 -4.27 13.92
N PRO A 74 12.68 -3.22 14.49
CA PRO A 74 14.13 -3.21 14.69
C PRO A 74 14.53 -4.44 15.51
N GLY A 75 15.50 -5.20 14.99
CA GLY A 75 16.07 -6.39 15.64
C GLY A 75 17.02 -6.05 16.77
#